data_AF-A0A2W1TIR3-F1
#
_entry.id   AF-A0A2W1TIR3-F1
#
_cell.length_a   1.000
_cell.length_b   1.000
_cell.length_c   1.000
_cell.angle_alpha   90.00
_cell.angle_beta   90.00
_cell.angle_gamma   90.00
#
_symmetry.space_group_name_H-M   'P 1'
#
loop_
_entity.id
_entity.type
_entity.pdbx_description
1 polymer ?
#
loop_
_entity_poly.entity_id
_entity_poly.type
_entity_poly.pdbx_seq_one_letter_code
_entity_poly.pdbx_strand_id
1 'polypeptide(L)' 'MPDRLRWVRDSADHWNGWIDAEVVCDITRTDTYTVDSPDHSLTGGHSSFESAAAQVHGWVRWTGR' A
#
# COMPACT_ATOMS: atom_id res chain seq x y z
N MET A 1 -4.38 16.01 -0.05
CA MET A 1 -5.73 15.51 -0.40
C MET A 1 -5.94 14.21 0.35
N PRO A 2 -6.87 14.09 1.32
CA PRO A 2 -6.85 12.95 2.24
C PRO A 2 -7.20 11.59 1.61
N ASP A 3 -7.87 11.53 0.45
CA ASP A 3 -8.56 10.30 0.04
C ASP A 3 -8.32 9.86 -1.42
N ARG A 4 -7.13 10.11 -1.99
CA ARG A 4 -6.82 9.63 -3.36
C ARG A 4 -6.41 8.15 -3.41
N LEU A 5 -5.94 7.63 -2.28
CA LEU A 5 -5.47 6.25 -2.19
C LEU A 5 -6.67 5.30 -2.22
N ARG A 6 -6.74 4.49 -3.27
CA ARG A 6 -7.76 3.46 -3.45
C ARG A 6 -7.12 2.09 -3.40
N TRP A 7 -7.67 1.22 -2.57
CA TRP A 7 -7.26 -0.18 -2.52
C TRP A 7 -8.08 -1.03 -3.48
N VAL A 8 -7.40 -1.84 -4.28
CA VAL A 8 -8.01 -2.84 -5.16
C VAL A 8 -7.40 -4.20 -4.84
N ARG A 9 -8.24 -5.14 -4.42
CA ARG A 9 -7.84 -6.53 -4.19
C ARG A 9 -7.92 -7.29 -5.51
N ASP A 10 -6.78 -7.72 -6.04
CA ASP A 10 -6.70 -8.47 -7.31
C ASP A 10 -6.63 -10.00 -7.10
N SER A 11 -6.22 -10.44 -5.90
CA SER A 11 -6.22 -11.84 -5.50
C SER A 11 -6.61 -12.03 -4.02
N ALA A 12 -6.72 -13.28 -3.57
CA ALA A 12 -7.05 -13.58 -2.18
C ALA A 12 -6.06 -12.96 -1.19
N ASP A 13 -4.79 -12.81 -1.58
CA ASP A 13 -3.75 -12.39 -0.65
C ASP A 13 -2.96 -11.19 -1.16
N HIS A 14 -3.52 -10.43 -2.11
CA HIS A 14 -2.83 -9.29 -2.71
C HIS A 14 -3.76 -8.10 -2.95
N TRP A 15 -3.26 -6.92 -2.62
CA TRP A 15 -3.93 -5.64 -2.76
C TRP A 15 -3.01 -4.62 -3.41
N ASN A 16 -3.50 -3.92 -4.42
CA ASN A 16 -2.80 -2.80 -5.02
C ASN A 16 -3.34 -1.49 -4.45
N GLY A 17 -2.42 -0.59 -4.08
CA GLY A 17 -2.69 0.79 -3.72
C GLY A 17 -2.59 1.67 -4.96
N TRP A 18 -3.69 2.31 -5.33
CA TRP A 18 -3.79 3.17 -6.50
C TRP A 18 -3.94 4.64 -6.11
N ILE A 19 -3.29 5.52 -6.86
CA ILE A 19 -3.58 6.96 -6.88
C ILE A 19 -3.96 7.31 -8.32
N ASP A 20 -5.18 7.82 -8.50
CA ASP A 20 -5.82 7.99 -9.81
C ASP A 20 -5.75 6.72 -10.69
N ALA A 21 -4.79 6.68 -11.63
CA ALA A 21 -4.57 5.59 -12.59
C ALA A 21 -3.20 4.93 -12.44
N GLU A 22 -2.44 5.25 -11.39
CA GLU A 22 -1.11 4.70 -11.12
C GLU A 22 -1.14 3.77 -9.90
N VAL A 23 -0.51 2.60 -10.01
CA VAL A 23 -0.19 1.75 -8.85
C VAL A 23 1.02 2.33 -8.16
N VAL A 24 0.86 2.72 -6.91
CA VAL A 24 1.95 3.33 -6.12
C VAL A 24 2.60 2.35 -5.14
N CYS A 25 1.88 1.27 -4.79
CA CYS A 25 2.38 0.18 -3.94
C CYS A 25 1.46 -1.03 -4.04
N ASP A 26 1.93 -2.14 -3.49
CA ASP A 26 1.13 -3.32 -3.20
C ASP A 26 1.27 -3.75 -1.74
N ILE A 27 0.29 -4.54 -1.30
CA ILE A 27 0.31 -5.27 -0.04
C ILE A 27 0.09 -6.74 -0.38
N THR A 28 1.05 -7.58 -0.02
CA THR A 28 0.95 -9.03 -0.12
C THR A 28 0.80 -9.64 1.27
N ARG A 29 -0.23 -10.48 1.46
CA ARG A 29 -0.39 -11.32 2.64
C ARG A 29 0.27 -12.67 2.42
N THR A 30 1.21 -13.01 3.28
CA THR A 30 1.67 -14.39 3.46
C THR A 30 1.40 -14.78 4.90
N ASP A 31 2.45 -14.88 5.73
CA ASP A 31 2.34 -14.96 7.18
C ASP A 31 2.12 -13.58 7.83
N THR A 32 2.53 -12.52 7.13
CA THR A 32 2.35 -11.11 7.50
C THR A 32 1.85 -10.31 6.30
N TYR A 33 1.46 -9.06 6.53
CA TYR A 33 1.11 -8.10 5.47
C TYR A 33 2.36 -7.31 5.10
N THR A 34 2.95 -7.65 3.95
CA THR A 34 4.14 -6.98 3.43
C THR A 34 3.72 -5.89 2.46
N VAL A 35 4.21 -4.68 2.68
CA VAL A 35 4.10 -3.52 1.79
C VAL A 35 5.35 -3.46 0.93
N ASP A 36 5.17 -3.22 -0.37
CA ASP A 36 6.25 -2.88 -1.30
C ASP A 36 5.80 -1.79 -2.28
N SER A 37 6.70 -0.91 -2.68
CA SER A 37 6.48 0.04 -3.78
C SER A 37 7.26 -0.39 -5.01
N PRO A 38 6.84 -0.03 -6.24
CA PRO A 38 7.55 -0.44 -7.45
C PRO A 38 9.01 0.00 -7.51
N ASP A 39 9.36 1.07 -6.81
CA ASP A 39 10.71 1.62 -6.68
C ASP A 39 11.45 1.17 -5.39
N HIS A 40 10.83 0.28 -4.60
CA HIS A 40 11.29 -0.19 -3.28
C HIS A 40 11.63 0.91 -2.28
N SER A 41 11.14 2.14 -2.48
CA SER A 41 11.32 3.25 -1.55
C SER A 41 10.41 3.15 -0.31
N LEU A 42 9.36 2.32 -0.39
CA LEU A 42 8.48 1.95 0.71
C LEU A 42 8.44 0.43 0.84
N THR A 43 8.99 -0.09 1.94
CA THR A 43 8.89 -1.51 2.30
C THR A 43 8.50 -1.66 3.77
N GLY A 44 7.79 -2.72 4.14
CA GLY A 44 7.54 -3.01 5.56
C GLY A 44 6.65 -4.23 5.78
N GLY A 45 6.81 -4.90 6.92
CA GLY A 45 5.97 -6.03 7.33
C GLY A 45 5.06 -5.65 8.50
N HIS A 46 3.80 -6.07 8.45
CA HIS A 46 2.77 -5.73 9.43
C HIS A 46 1.93 -6.93 9.85
N SER A 47 1.39 -6.90 11.06
CA SER A 47 0.48 -7.93 11.56
C SER A 47 -0.96 -7.81 11.03
N SER A 48 -1.32 -6.67 10.43
CA SER A 48 -2.64 -6.44 9.86
C SER A 48 -2.60 -5.60 8.57
N PHE A 49 -3.64 -5.75 7.75
CA PHE A 49 -3.81 -4.95 6.54
C PHE A 49 -3.94 -3.46 6.87
N GLU A 50 -4.67 -3.11 7.93
CA GLU A 50 -4.91 -1.73 8.34
C GLU A 50 -3.61 -1.02 8.73
N SER A 51 -2.70 -1.73 9.39
CA SER A 51 -1.39 -1.19 9.79
C SER A 51 -0.51 -0.93 8.56
N ALA A 52 -0.50 -1.89 7.61
CA ALA A 52 0.17 -1.74 6.33
C ALA A 52 -0.40 -0.56 5.52
N ALA A 53 -1.73 -0.47 5.41
CA ALA A 53 -2.40 0.61 4.72
C ALA A 53 -2.16 1.99 5.37
N ALA A 54 -2.05 2.05 6.72
CA ALA A 54 -1.71 3.27 7.43
C ALA A 54 -0.29 3.76 7.12
N GLN A 55 0.69 2.84 7.03
CA GLN A 55 2.05 3.19 6.61
C GLN A 55 2.05 3.83 5.21
N VAL A 56 1.37 3.20 4.26
CA VAL A 56 1.23 3.69 2.87
C VAL A 56 0.57 5.07 2.86
N HIS A 57 -0.51 5.25 3.62
CA HIS A 57 -1.19 6.54 3.74
C HIS A 57 -0.26 7.66 4.24
N GLY A 58 0.57 7.35 5.25
CA GLY A 58 1.57 8.29 5.76
C GLY A 58 2.64 8.63 4.73
N TRP A 59 3.14 7.62 4.03
CA TRP A 59 4.15 7.77 2.98
C TRP A 59 3.65 8.60 1.79
N VAL A 60 2.44 8.35 1.29
CA VAL A 60 1.80 9.14 0.22
C VAL A 60 1.69 10.61 0.64
N ARG A 61 1.22 10.86 1.87
CA ARG A 61 1.11 12.23 2.40
C ARG A 61 2.47 12.94 2.51
N TRP A 62 3.52 12.21 2.89
CA TRP A 62 4.86 12.77 3.04
C TRP A 62 5.53 13.07 1.69
N THR A 63 5.37 12.18 0.71
CA THR A 63 5.95 12.34 -0.63
C THR A 63 5.16 13.28 -1.53
N GLY A 64 3.90 13.57 -1.19
CA GLY A 64 3.03 14.44 -1.99
C GLY A 64 2.48 13.77 -3.25
N ARG A 65 2.45 12.43 -3.28
CA ARG A 65 1.75 11.66 -4.32
C ARG A 65 0.22 11.87 -4.23
#